data_AF-A0A965M8E9-F1
#
_entry.id   AF-A0A965M8E9-F1
#
_cell.length_a   1.000
_cell.length_b   1.000
_cell.length_c   1.000
_cell.angle_alpha   90.00
_cell.angle_beta   90.00
_cell.angle_gamma   90.00
#
_symmetry.space_group_name_H-M   'P 1'
#
loop_
_entity.id
_entity.type
_entity.pdbx_description
1 polymer ?
#
loop_
_entity_poly.entity_id
_entity_poly.type
_entity_poly.pdbx_seq_one_letter_code
_entity_poly.pdbx_strand_id
1 'polypeptide(L)'
;MVIFISRWISMGLVSGLVVCDLSAHPGHEEEVSTSAGGAAGLPAPQVSITEKGEYRVIKANGVPNHEIGQFPGPGCPNAASAQSYTFRMPLHPRTNATFTKLKQQAIGVAVNGVPFDPGTAEYW
;
A
#
# COMPACT_ATOMS: atom_id res chain seq x y z
N MET A 1 -6.62 -6.90 57.78
CA MET A 1 -5.59 -5.95 58.25
C MET A 1 -5.83 -4.61 57.58
N VAL A 2 -5.71 -3.50 58.29
CA VAL A 2 -6.10 -2.15 57.84
C VAL A 2 -4.91 -1.44 57.18
N ILE A 3 -5.16 -0.56 56.19
CA ILE A 3 -4.62 0.82 56.07
C ILE A 3 -5.01 1.40 54.70
N PHE A 4 -5.78 2.50 54.72
CA PHE A 4 -5.91 3.45 53.60
C PHE A 4 -4.75 4.45 53.66
N ILE A 5 -4.19 4.86 52.51
CA ILE A 5 -3.45 6.13 52.42
C ILE A 5 -3.85 6.88 51.15
N SER A 6 -4.60 7.96 51.33
CA SER A 6 -4.88 8.98 50.31
C SER A 6 -3.71 9.96 50.20
N ARG A 7 -3.40 10.45 48.99
CA ARG A 7 -2.67 11.72 48.85
C ARG A 7 -2.96 12.44 47.53
N TRP A 8 -3.26 13.74 47.64
CA TRP A 8 -3.38 14.71 46.54
C TRP A 8 -2.08 15.54 46.43
N ILE A 9 -2.08 16.52 45.49
CA ILE A 9 -1.03 17.53 45.18
C ILE A 9 -0.07 17.01 44.07
N SER A 10 0.25 17.75 42.99
CA SER A 10 0.13 19.20 42.76
C SER A 10 -0.49 19.58 41.43
N MET A 11 -1.10 20.78 41.41
CA MET A 11 -1.38 21.55 40.20
C MET A 11 -0.05 21.99 39.56
N GLY A 12 0.05 21.93 38.23
CA GLY A 12 1.23 22.32 37.45
C GLY A 12 0.79 22.90 36.11
N LEU A 13 0.68 24.23 36.04
CA LEU A 13 0.23 24.93 34.85
C LEU A 13 1.44 25.23 33.95
N VAL A 14 1.55 24.52 32.82
CA VAL A 14 2.51 24.85 31.75
C VAL A 14 1.73 25.32 30.54
N SER A 15 2.08 26.51 30.08
CA SER A 15 1.39 27.22 29.00
C SER A 15 1.68 26.60 27.63
N GLY A 16 0.66 26.60 26.75
CA GLY A 16 0.86 26.85 25.33
C GLY A 16 1.52 25.75 24.51
N LEU A 17 0.81 24.64 24.29
CA LEU A 17 0.76 24.04 22.96
C LEU A 17 -0.65 23.49 22.73
N VAL A 18 -1.41 24.07 21.79
CA VAL A 18 -2.59 23.40 21.24
C VAL A 18 -2.05 22.32 20.31
N VAL A 19 -1.89 21.11 20.85
CA VAL A 19 -1.82 19.93 20.01
C VAL A 19 -3.22 19.77 19.43
N CYS A 20 -3.41 20.20 18.19
CA CYS A 20 -4.53 19.70 17.41
C CYS A 20 -4.24 18.23 17.16
N ASP A 21 -4.81 17.36 18.00
CA ASP A 21 -4.91 15.94 17.69
C ASP A 21 -5.60 15.82 16.33
N LEU A 22 -4.82 15.54 15.29
CA LEU A 22 -5.31 15.32 13.95
C LEU A 22 -5.97 13.93 13.96
N SER A 23 -7.17 13.87 14.53
CA SER A 23 -8.04 12.71 14.39
C SER A 23 -8.26 12.50 12.90
N ALA A 24 -7.57 11.50 12.35
CA ALA A 24 -8.08 10.80 11.20
C ALA A 24 -9.52 10.37 11.52
N HIS A 25 -10.41 10.38 10.54
CA HIS A 25 -11.78 9.95 10.76
C HIS A 25 -11.76 8.50 11.29
N PRO A 26 -12.43 8.21 12.42
CA PRO A 26 -12.59 6.84 12.91
C PRO A 26 -13.24 5.96 11.83
N GLY A 27 -12.77 4.73 11.66
CA GLY A 27 -13.33 3.78 10.69
C GLY A 27 -12.44 3.37 9.51
N HIS A 28 -11.12 3.59 9.55
CA HIS A 28 -10.17 2.96 8.60
C HIS A 28 -9.12 2.09 9.32
N GLU A 29 -9.57 1.36 10.33
CA GLU A 29 -8.75 0.45 11.16
C GLU A 29 -9.12 -1.04 10.99
N GLU A 30 -9.94 -1.38 10.00
CA GLU A 30 -10.01 -2.76 9.52
C GLU A 30 -8.70 -3.12 8.80
N GLU A 31 -7.88 -3.94 9.45
CA GLU A 31 -7.01 -4.85 8.72
C GLU A 31 -7.90 -5.73 7.84
N VAL A 32 -7.93 -5.46 6.54
CA VAL A 32 -8.60 -6.32 5.57
C VAL A 32 -7.80 -7.62 5.49
N SER A 33 -8.17 -8.57 6.37
CA SER A 33 -7.75 -9.96 6.32
C SER A 33 -8.41 -10.64 5.12
N THR A 34 -7.92 -10.31 3.92
CA THR A 34 -8.31 -11.03 2.71
C THR A 34 -7.92 -12.49 2.88
N SER A 35 -8.94 -13.36 2.97
CA SER A 35 -8.81 -14.80 2.75
C SER A 35 -7.90 -15.07 1.56
N ALA A 36 -7.07 -16.12 1.64
CA ALA A 36 -5.99 -16.40 0.69
C ALA A 36 -6.47 -16.70 -0.75
N GLY A 37 -6.92 -15.66 -1.45
CA GLY A 37 -7.35 -15.66 -2.84
C GLY A 37 -6.17 -15.36 -3.76
N GLY A 38 -5.19 -16.27 -3.80
CA GLY A 38 -4.49 -16.43 -5.07
C GLY A 38 -5.49 -17.01 -6.07
N ALA A 39 -5.41 -16.62 -7.35
CA ALA A 39 -6.15 -17.34 -8.39
C ALA A 39 -5.89 -18.84 -8.28
N ALA A 40 -6.84 -19.69 -8.68
CA ALA A 40 -6.64 -21.13 -8.69
C ALA A 40 -5.37 -21.49 -9.50
N GLY A 41 -4.29 -21.85 -8.80
CA GLY A 41 -2.97 -22.16 -9.39
C GLY A 41 -1.89 -21.06 -9.33
N LEU A 42 -2.18 -19.84 -8.84
CA LEU A 42 -1.16 -18.80 -8.61
C LEU A 42 -0.52 -18.92 -7.21
N PRO A 43 0.75 -18.47 -7.05
CA PRO A 43 1.33 -18.29 -5.73
C PRO A 43 0.61 -17.17 -4.96
N ALA A 44 0.72 -17.18 -3.64
CA ALA A 44 0.16 -16.12 -2.80
C ALA A 44 0.66 -14.72 -3.22
N PRO A 45 -0.12 -13.65 -2.99
CA PRO A 45 0.35 -12.26 -3.13
C PRO A 45 1.65 -12.03 -2.37
N GLN A 46 2.62 -11.39 -3.01
CA GLN A 46 3.89 -11.03 -2.40
C GLN A 46 4.19 -9.56 -2.69
N VAL A 47 4.42 -8.80 -1.63
CA VAL A 47 4.84 -7.41 -1.68
C VAL A 47 5.83 -7.13 -0.54
N SER A 48 6.87 -6.35 -0.83
CA SER A 48 7.84 -5.87 0.14
C SER A 48 8.12 -4.41 -0.14
N ILE A 49 7.78 -3.54 0.81
CA ILE A 49 7.99 -2.11 0.77
C ILE A 49 9.15 -1.79 1.72
N THR A 50 10.23 -1.22 1.19
CA THR A 50 11.44 -0.90 1.98
C THR A 50 11.95 0.49 1.62
N GLU A 51 12.61 1.15 2.56
CA GLU A 51 13.28 2.44 2.31
C GLU A 51 14.79 2.20 2.18
N LYS A 52 15.41 2.80 1.15
CA LYS A 52 16.82 2.60 0.79
C LYS A 52 17.42 3.94 0.34
N GLY A 53 18.02 4.67 1.28
CA GLY A 53 18.38 6.07 1.08
C GLY A 53 17.13 6.91 0.79
N GLU A 54 17.23 7.86 -0.14
CA GLU A 54 16.13 8.74 -0.56
C GLU A 54 14.99 8.05 -1.34
N TYR A 55 14.91 6.72 -1.36
CA TYR A 55 13.95 5.97 -2.16
C TYR A 55 13.15 4.94 -1.38
N ARG A 56 11.84 4.90 -1.64
CA ARG A 56 11.00 3.73 -1.40
C ARG A 56 11.18 2.75 -2.54
N VAL A 57 11.51 1.51 -2.19
CA VAL A 57 11.69 0.37 -3.11
C VAL A 57 10.61 -0.65 -2.81
N ILE A 58 9.78 -0.93 -3.82
CA ILE A 58 8.67 -1.88 -3.73
C ILE A 58 9.00 -3.07 -4.64
N LYS A 59 9.13 -4.27 -4.05
CA LYS A 59 9.21 -5.53 -4.80
C LYS A 59 7.86 -6.23 -4.71
N ALA A 60 7.34 -6.73 -5.84
CA ALA A 60 6.04 -7.38 -5.85
C ALA A 60 5.92 -8.45 -6.94
N ASN A 61 5.01 -9.41 -6.75
CA ASN A 61 4.72 -10.45 -7.74
C ASN A 61 3.46 -10.17 -8.61
N GLY A 62 2.73 -9.09 -8.32
CA GLY A 62 1.56 -8.66 -9.08
C GLY A 62 0.30 -9.51 -8.91
N VAL A 63 0.30 -10.53 -8.04
CA VAL A 63 -0.87 -11.38 -7.81
C VAL A 63 -1.85 -10.64 -6.87
N PRO A 64 -3.13 -10.44 -7.27
CA PRO A 64 -4.12 -9.81 -6.40
C PRO A 64 -4.44 -10.68 -5.17
N ASN A 65 -4.84 -10.04 -4.07
CA ASN A 65 -5.28 -10.70 -2.84
C ASN A 65 -6.78 -11.06 -2.84
N HIS A 66 -7.34 -11.36 -4.01
CA HIS A 66 -8.71 -11.81 -4.18
C HIS A 66 -8.79 -12.77 -5.37
N GLU A 67 -9.81 -13.63 -5.38
CA GLU A 67 -10.08 -14.52 -6.51
C GLU A 67 -10.28 -13.71 -7.80
N ILE A 68 -9.54 -14.09 -8.85
CA ILE A 68 -9.70 -13.52 -10.20
C ILE A 68 -10.49 -14.49 -11.09
N GLY A 69 -10.94 -13.99 -12.26
CA GLY A 69 -11.60 -14.82 -13.27
C GLY A 69 -10.73 -15.97 -13.79
N GLN A 70 -11.35 -16.91 -14.49
CA GLN A 70 -10.66 -18.06 -15.08
C GLN A 70 -9.80 -17.62 -16.28
N PHE A 71 -8.50 -17.92 -16.21
CA PHE A 71 -7.53 -17.71 -17.28
C PHE A 71 -6.68 -18.98 -17.49
N PRO A 72 -6.49 -19.46 -18.73
CA PRO A 72 -7.00 -18.90 -19.98
C PRO A 72 -8.52 -19.08 -20.14
N GLY A 73 -9.14 -18.21 -20.93
CA GLY A 73 -10.60 -18.20 -21.15
C GLY A 73 -10.99 -17.58 -22.50
N PRO A 74 -12.29 -17.61 -22.87
CA PRO A 74 -12.77 -16.99 -24.09
C PRO A 74 -12.39 -15.51 -24.15
N GLY A 75 -11.65 -15.10 -25.20
CA GLY A 75 -11.14 -13.73 -25.35
C GLY A 75 -9.77 -13.45 -24.74
N CYS A 76 -9.22 -14.33 -23.90
CA CYS A 76 -7.84 -14.24 -23.42
C CYS A 76 -7.19 -15.63 -23.33
N PRO A 77 -6.40 -16.06 -24.34
CA PRO A 77 -5.76 -17.38 -24.37
C PRO A 77 -4.54 -17.49 -23.42
N ASN A 78 -4.16 -16.40 -22.76
CA ASN A 78 -3.00 -16.35 -21.87
C ASN A 78 -3.41 -16.76 -20.45
N ALA A 79 -2.63 -17.66 -19.82
CA ALA A 79 -2.77 -17.96 -18.41
C ALA A 79 -2.21 -16.81 -17.55
N ALA A 80 -2.88 -16.51 -16.44
CA ALA A 80 -2.31 -15.61 -15.43
C ALA A 80 -1.04 -16.24 -14.83
N SER A 81 -0.02 -15.42 -14.55
CA SER A 81 1.22 -15.86 -13.91
C SER A 81 1.81 -14.76 -13.06
N ALA A 82 2.43 -15.13 -11.93
CA ALA A 82 3.14 -14.20 -11.08
C ALA A 82 4.36 -13.61 -11.81
N GLN A 83 4.56 -12.31 -11.68
CA GLN A 83 5.64 -11.56 -12.33
C GLN A 83 6.74 -11.21 -11.32
N SER A 84 7.78 -10.50 -11.76
CA SER A 84 8.85 -10.00 -10.89
C SER A 84 9.00 -8.49 -11.07
N TYR A 85 8.29 -7.72 -10.25
CA TYR A 85 8.32 -6.26 -10.31
C TYR A 85 9.28 -5.67 -9.27
N THR A 86 9.93 -4.56 -9.63
CA THR A 86 10.67 -3.70 -8.71
C THR A 86 10.42 -2.24 -9.09
N PHE A 87 9.64 -1.54 -8.26
CA PHE A 87 9.38 -0.11 -8.38
C PHE A 87 10.33 0.68 -7.47
N ARG A 88 10.71 1.88 -7.90
CA ARG A 88 11.51 2.81 -7.09
C ARG A 88 10.90 4.22 -7.18
N MET A 89 10.55 4.77 -6.04
CA MET A 89 9.93 6.10 -5.89
C MET A 89 10.77 6.93 -4.91
N PRO A 90 10.99 8.24 -5.13
CA PRO A 90 11.63 9.08 -4.13
C PRO A 90 10.75 9.19 -2.87
N LEU A 91 11.37 9.24 -1.69
CA LEU A 91 10.65 9.49 -0.42
C LEU A 91 10.10 10.92 -0.36
N HIS A 92 10.83 11.85 -0.97
CA HIS A 92 10.53 13.28 -1.01
C HIS A 92 10.32 13.74 -2.47
N PRO A 93 9.22 13.33 -3.14
CA PRO A 93 8.93 13.76 -4.50
C PRO A 93 8.76 15.28 -4.58
N ARG A 94 9.15 15.86 -5.72
CA ARG A 94 8.88 17.27 -6.06
C ARG A 94 8.12 17.34 -7.37
N THR A 95 7.16 18.25 -7.46
CA THR A 95 6.43 18.51 -8.71
C THR A 95 7.37 19.07 -9.77
N ASN A 96 7.31 18.53 -10.98
CA ASN A 96 8.04 19.07 -12.13
C ASN A 96 7.41 20.39 -12.60
N ALA A 97 8.24 21.36 -13.02
CA ALA A 97 7.75 22.63 -13.54
C ALA A 97 6.96 22.50 -14.86
N THR A 98 7.16 21.41 -15.59
CA THR A 98 6.40 21.03 -16.79
C THR A 98 5.83 19.62 -16.62
N PHE A 99 4.62 19.39 -17.13
CA PHE A 99 4.00 18.08 -17.09
C PHE A 99 4.86 17.04 -17.80
N THR A 100 5.14 15.93 -17.12
CA THR A 100 5.84 14.79 -17.71
C THR A 100 4.84 13.98 -18.54
N LYS A 101 5.09 13.87 -19.86
CA LYS A 101 4.24 13.08 -20.75
C LYS A 101 4.18 11.62 -20.27
N LEU A 102 2.97 11.09 -20.12
CA LEU A 102 2.75 9.67 -19.82
C LEU A 102 3.34 8.78 -20.93
N LYS A 103 3.91 7.64 -20.52
CA LYS A 103 4.39 6.56 -21.38
C LYS A 103 3.58 5.30 -21.10
N GLN A 104 3.64 4.33 -22.01
CA GLN A 104 3.15 2.96 -21.80
C GLN A 104 4.06 2.24 -20.77
N GLN A 105 3.84 2.56 -19.49
CA GLN A 105 4.55 1.99 -18.35
C GLN A 105 3.68 2.14 -17.11
N ALA A 106 3.88 1.26 -16.12
CA ALA A 106 3.23 1.36 -14.83
C ALA A 106 3.34 2.77 -14.21
N ILE A 107 2.19 3.38 -13.90
CA ILE A 107 2.05 4.70 -13.27
C ILE A 107 2.08 4.62 -11.75
N GLY A 108 1.89 3.42 -11.19
CA GLY A 108 1.92 3.17 -9.76
C GLY A 108 1.81 1.68 -9.45
N VAL A 109 1.77 1.37 -8.16
CA VAL A 109 1.56 0.02 -7.64
C VAL A 109 0.68 0.13 -6.39
N ALA A 110 -0.31 -0.74 -6.28
CA ALA A 110 -1.16 -0.84 -5.11
C ALA A 110 -0.39 -1.39 -3.90
N VAL A 111 -0.91 -1.17 -2.68
CA VAL A 111 -0.26 -1.65 -1.44
C VAL A 111 -0.15 -3.17 -1.35
N ASN A 112 -0.99 -3.91 -2.06
CA ASN A 112 -0.92 -5.38 -2.21
C ASN A 112 0.08 -5.85 -3.29
N GLY A 113 0.76 -4.94 -3.98
CA GLY A 113 1.77 -5.25 -5.00
C GLY A 113 1.26 -5.35 -6.45
N VAL A 114 -0.03 -5.12 -6.72
CA VAL A 114 -0.59 -5.12 -8.08
C VAL A 114 -0.22 -3.80 -8.81
N PRO A 115 0.40 -3.84 -10.00
CA PRO A 115 0.72 -2.62 -10.76
C PRO A 115 -0.52 -1.94 -11.34
N PHE A 116 -0.49 -0.61 -11.42
CA PHE A 116 -1.38 0.18 -12.27
C PHE A 116 -0.63 0.49 -13.57
N ASP A 117 -0.93 -0.23 -14.65
CA ASP A 117 -0.27 -0.04 -15.95
C ASP A 117 -1.29 0.26 -17.06
N PRO A 118 -1.41 1.53 -17.52
CA PRO A 118 -2.29 1.89 -18.62
C PRO A 118 -1.83 1.28 -19.96
N GLY A 119 -0.55 0.88 -20.08
CA GLY A 119 -0.03 0.19 -21.27
C GLY A 119 -0.53 -1.25 -21.44
N THR A 120 -1.32 -1.77 -20.49
CA THR A 120 -1.91 -3.11 -20.59
C THR A 120 -2.98 -3.15 -21.69
N ALA A 121 -2.65 -3.81 -22.80
CA ALA A 121 -3.49 -4.01 -23.99
C ALA A 121 -3.60 -2.84 -25.01
N GLU A 122 -2.61 -1.93 -25.09
CA GLU A 122 -2.46 -0.91 -26.14
C GLU A 122 -1.02 -0.88 -26.71
N TYR A 123 -0.68 -0.68 -27.99
CA TYR A 123 -1.37 -0.42 -29.27
C TYR A 123 -0.70 -1.22 -30.43
N TRP A 124 -1.17 -1.03 -31.67
CA TRP A 124 -0.46 -1.30 -32.94
C TRP A 124 -0.24 0.01 -33.73
#